data_AF-A0A1R4IGR3-F1
#
_entry.id   AF-A0A1R4IGR3-F1
#
_cell.length_a   1.000
_cell.length_b   1.000
_cell.length_c   1.000
_cell.angle_alpha   90.00
_cell.angle_beta   90.00
_cell.angle_gamma   90.00
#
_symmetry.space_group_name_H-M   'P 1'
#
loop_
_entity.id
_entity.type
_entity.pdbx_description
1 polymer ?
#
loop_
_entity_poly.entity_id
_entity_poly.type
_entity_poly.pdbx_seq_one_letter_code
_entity_poly.pdbx_strand_id
1 'polypeptide(L)' 'MLRKAREDKKLTQSELGELVDRKREYISRIENNGSNLTLKTLFDIVEKGLGGKVKISIEL' A
#
# COMPACT_ATOMS: atom_id res chain seq x y z
N MET A 1 6.89 -2.77 -5.68
CA MET A 1 5.51 -3.15 -6.09
C MET A 1 4.50 -2.06 -5.74
N LEU A 2 4.29 -1.74 -4.45
CA LEU A 2 3.32 -0.71 -4.03
C LEU A 2 3.56 0.66 -4.67
N ARG A 3 4.82 1.13 -4.70
CA ARG A 3 5.20 2.38 -5.37
C ARG A 3 4.76 2.45 -6.83
N LYS A 4 5.03 1.38 -7.60
CA LYS A 4 4.66 1.30 -9.01
C LYS A 4 3.15 1.34 -9.18
N ALA A 5 2.40 0.56 -8.39
CA ALA A 5 0.93 0.58 -8.43
C ALA A 5 0.34 1.95 -8.09
N ARG A 6 0.96 2.69 -7.15
CA ARG A 6 0.59 4.08 -6.84
C ARG A 6 0.87 5.01 -8.03
N GLU A 7 2.05 4.91 -8.63
CA GLU A 7 2.47 5.71 -9.79
C GLU A 7 1.61 5.42 -11.04
N ASP A 8 1.24 4.17 -11.29
CA ASP A 8 0.33 3.75 -12.37
C ASP A 8 -1.08 4.37 -12.18
N LYS A 9 -1.48 4.58 -10.93
CA LYS A 9 -2.71 5.32 -10.56
C LYS A 9 -2.55 6.84 -10.55
N LYS A 10 -1.36 7.36 -10.85
CA LYS A 10 -1.02 8.80 -10.82
C LYS A 10 -1.27 9.46 -9.46
N LEU A 11 -1.10 8.71 -8.37
CA LEU A 11 -1.25 9.23 -7.02
C LEU A 11 0.11 9.63 -6.44
N THR A 12 0.15 10.72 -5.68
CA THR A 12 1.27 11.06 -4.79
C THR A 12 1.21 10.22 -3.51
N GLN A 13 2.30 10.20 -2.74
CA GLN A 13 2.32 9.50 -1.44
C GLN A 13 1.34 10.11 -0.43
N SER A 14 1.07 11.42 -0.50
CA SER A 14 0.12 12.10 0.38
C SER A 14 -1.31 11.69 0.04
N GLU A 15 -1.67 11.70 -1.24
CA GLU A 15 -3.01 11.30 -1.69
C GLU A 15 -3.29 9.82 -1.38
N LEU A 16 -2.33 8.93 -1.59
CA LEU A 16 -2.50 7.53 -1.16
C LEU A 16 -2.67 7.43 0.36
N GLY A 17 -1.97 8.26 1.12
CA GLY A 17 -2.12 8.34 2.58
C GLY A 17 -3.52 8.76 3.00
N GLU A 18 -4.07 9.80 2.37
CA GLU A 18 -5.44 10.28 2.60
C GLU A 18 -6.48 9.18 2.32
N LEU A 19 -6.33 8.44 1.22
CA LEU A 19 -7.25 7.34 0.86
C LEU A 19 -7.28 6.19 1.89
N VAL A 20 -6.22 6.03 2.69
CA VAL A 20 -6.08 4.92 3.64
C VAL A 20 -5.96 5.39 5.09
N ASP A 21 -6.26 6.66 5.35
CA ASP A 21 -6.17 7.30 6.67
C ASP A 21 -4.77 7.14 7.32
N ARG A 22 -3.74 7.53 6.57
CA ARG A 22 -2.32 7.48 6.95
C ARG A 22 -1.57 8.72 6.50
N LYS A 23 -0.48 9.02 7.20
CA LYS A 23 0.44 10.11 6.82
C LYS A 23 1.29 9.73 5.62
N ARG A 24 1.72 10.71 4.83
CA ARG A 24 2.67 10.54 3.71
C ARG A 24 3.97 9.81 4.13
N GLU A 25 4.51 10.11 5.31
CA GLU A 25 5.72 9.46 5.87
C GLU A 25 5.49 7.96 6.06
N TYR A 26 4.28 7.58 6.47
CA TYR A 26 3.90 6.18 6.61
C TYR A 26 4.02 5.50 5.25
N ILE A 27 3.36 6.04 4.20
CA ILE A 27 3.43 5.54 2.81
C ILE A 27 4.87 5.43 2.30
N SER A 28 5.68 6.48 2.51
CA SER A 28 7.10 6.48 2.13
C SER A 28 7.87 5.34 2.79
N ARG A 29 7.67 5.11 4.09
CA ARG A 29 8.34 4.02 4.81
C ARG A 29 7.98 2.65 4.25
N ILE A 30 6.72 2.43 3.87
CA ILE A 30 6.25 1.15 3.31
C ILE A 30 6.82 0.90 1.91
N GLU A 31 6.90 1.96 1.10
CA GLU A 31 7.44 1.87 -0.25
C GLU A 31 8.95 1.63 -0.27
N ASN A 32 9.68 2.18 0.72
CA ASN A 32 11.13 2.11 0.78
C ASN A 32 11.67 1.00 1.70
N ASN A 33 10.91 0.57 2.72
CA ASN A 33 11.38 -0.37 3.74
C ASN A 33 10.25 -1.30 4.21
N GLY A 34 9.79 -2.15 3.28
CA GLY A 34 8.63 -3.05 3.44
C GLY A 34 8.80 -4.23 4.40
N SER A 35 9.92 -4.33 5.11
CA SER A 35 10.30 -5.46 5.98
C SER A 35 9.45 -5.60 7.25
N ASN A 36 8.66 -4.59 7.61
CA ASN A 36 7.71 -4.64 8.74
C ASN A 36 6.25 -4.35 8.31
N LEU A 37 5.85 -4.92 7.18
CA LEU A 37 4.47 -4.83 6.70
C LEU A 37 3.59 -5.91 7.35
N THR A 38 2.52 -5.50 8.01
CA THR A 38 1.47 -6.45 8.43
C THR A 38 0.55 -6.78 7.25
N LEU A 39 -0.06 -7.96 7.24
CA LEU A 39 -1.07 -8.30 6.22
C LEU A 39 -2.21 -7.29 6.21
N LYS A 40 -2.66 -6.82 7.38
CA LYS A 40 -3.68 -5.77 7.49
C LYS A 40 -3.27 -4.49 6.74
N THR A 41 -2.02 -4.05 6.90
CA THR A 41 -1.50 -2.89 6.18
C THR A 41 -1.50 -3.12 4.67
N LEU A 42 -1.10 -4.31 4.21
CA LEU A 42 -1.14 -4.66 2.79
C LEU A 42 -2.58 -4.60 2.26
N PHE A 43 -3.54 -5.19 2.98
CA PHE A 43 -4.97 -5.14 2.62
C PHE A 43 -5.49 -3.71 2.55
N ASP A 44 -5.26 -2.90 3.59
CA ASP A 44 -5.73 -1.51 3.62
C ASP A 44 -5.18 -0.71 2.42
N ILE A 45 -3.88 -0.85 2.12
CA ILE A 45 -3.28 -0.11 0.99
C ILE A 45 -3.80 -0.60 -0.35
N VAL A 46 -3.85 -1.92 -0.56
CA VAL A 46 -4.19 -2.48 -1.86
C VAL A 46 -5.68 -2.32 -2.15
N GLU A 47 -6.56 -2.62 -1.20
CA GLU A 47 -8.00 -2.64 -1.45
C GLU A 47 -8.63 -1.26 -1.30
N LYS A 48 -8.28 -0.50 -0.24
CA LYS A 48 -8.86 0.83 0.01
C LYS A 48 -8.13 1.93 -0.76
N GLY A 49 -6.79 1.89 -0.78
CA GLY A 49 -5.98 2.91 -1.45
C GLY A 49 -5.87 2.68 -2.96
N LEU A 50 -5.51 1.47 -3.35
CA LEU A 50 -5.20 1.12 -4.73
C LEU A 50 -6.35 0.40 -5.44
N GLY A 51 -7.50 0.16 -4.81
CA GLY A 51 -8.67 -0.46 -5.44
C GLY A 51 -8.41 -1.83 -6.10
N GLY A 52 -7.34 -2.51 -5.67
CA GLY A 52 -6.98 -3.85 -6.10
C GLY A 52 -7.59 -4.91 -5.20
N LYS A 53 -7.16 -6.17 -5.38
CA LYS A 53 -7.49 -7.28 -4.48
C LYS A 53 -6.21 -7.97 -4.05
N VAL A 54 -6.09 -8.29 -2.78
CA VAL A 54 -4.97 -9.08 -2.27
C VAL A 54 -5.33 -10.55 -2.38
N LYS A 55 -4.51 -11.34 -3.09
CA LYS A 55 -4.61 -12.80 -3.12
C LYS A 55 -3.42 -13.39 -2.37
N ILE A 56 -3.68 -14.09 -1.27
CA ILE A 56 -2.67 -14.82 -0.50
C ILE A 56 -2.90 -16.31 -0.75
N SER A 57 -1.83 -17.05 -1.00
CA SER A 57 -1.86 -18.50 -1.15
C SER A 57 -0.71 -19.07 -0.31
N ILE A 58 -1.03 -20.07 0.52
CA ILE A 58 -0.09 -20.75 1.39
C ILE A 58 -0.13 -22.22 0.97
N GLU A 59 1.03 -22.76 0.62
CA GLU A 59 1.24 -24.18 0.34
C GLU A 59 2.09 -24.76 1.49
N LEU A 60 1.82 -26.01 1.87
CA LEU A 60 2.48 -26.72 2.97
C LEU A 60 3.48 -27.75 2.44
#